data_AF-R6RXS5-F1
#
_entry.id   AF-R6RXS5-F1
#
_cell.length_a   1.000
_cell.length_b   1.000
_cell.length_c   1.000
_cell.angle_alpha   90.00
_cell.angle_beta   90.00
_cell.angle_gamma   90.00
#
_symmetry.space_group_name_H-M   'P 1'
#
loop_
_entity.id
_entity.type
_entity.pdbx_description
1 polymer ?
#
loop_
_entity_poly.entity_id
_entity_poly.type
_entity_poly.pdbx_seq_one_letter_code
_entity_poly.pdbx_strand_id
1 'polypeptide(L)'
;MEDNTNIMSGDLNALKQFRDMVSSYNEAVQNSAGCASDEKRLEKDLLLNRKNLKDNIDSTVKKRRSEVQDKFDEEISKDKDKLKRIQNRRGKAKDKGVKGRIAEETADLVKQNSELKKNIRAALKENRLPGFCGSGFYFTLYYTKGAAEVFICAMMIVLMFLLMPAAIYIALPLEKLPERYTIPAFAITYFVVIVIVFFVYKIIGDRTKHKHEDELRAVRALRDRINSNKKQISNIARSITKDKNEDMYGLEDYDAQIRDIEEDIAKITADKEEALKNFDNNASAEIASEIENREMPRINGIEEDYNAAVKLHAELDEQVRQLGLKISTDYEAYLGKEFTDTVKIDELIAIMETGKASTVSEAVNEYNKK
;
A
#
# COMPACT_ATOMS: atom_id res chain seq x y z
N MET A 1 27.10 7.35 -83.59
CA MET A 1 26.78 8.75 -83.89
C MET A 1 25.30 8.77 -84.16
N GLU A 2 24.49 8.92 -83.11
CA GLU A 2 23.06 9.13 -83.25
C GLU A 2 22.87 10.59 -83.66
N ASP A 3 22.31 10.81 -84.85
CA ASP A 3 21.99 12.13 -85.34
C ASP A 3 21.03 12.80 -84.36
N ASN A 4 21.51 13.87 -83.74
CA ASN A 4 20.73 14.73 -82.87
C ASN A 4 19.82 15.60 -83.75
N THR A 5 18.81 14.96 -84.36
CA THR A 5 17.82 15.63 -85.20
C THR A 5 16.87 16.41 -84.29
N ASN A 6 16.94 17.74 -84.34
CA ASN A 6 16.06 18.64 -83.61
C ASN A 6 14.58 18.25 -83.82
N ILE A 7 13.84 18.01 -82.74
CA ILE A 7 12.43 17.59 -82.78
C ILE A 7 11.55 18.54 -83.61
N MET A 8 11.88 19.83 -83.67
CA MET A 8 11.17 20.82 -84.48
C MET A 8 11.18 20.49 -85.99
N SER A 9 12.23 19.83 -86.47
CA SER A 9 12.35 19.32 -87.84
C SER A 9 11.89 17.87 -88.00
N GLY A 10 11.45 17.23 -86.91
CA GLY A 10 10.96 15.86 -86.89
C GLY A 10 9.64 15.70 -87.66
N ASP A 11 9.40 14.47 -88.10
CA ASP A 11 8.16 14.05 -88.74
C ASP A 11 7.11 13.58 -87.70
N LEU A 12 5.95 13.14 -88.19
CA LEU A 12 4.88 12.63 -87.34
C LEU A 12 5.33 11.47 -86.42
N ASN A 13 6.29 10.64 -86.86
CA ASN A 13 6.79 9.52 -86.07
C ASN A 13 7.64 9.99 -84.90
N ALA A 14 8.49 10.99 -85.10
CA ALA A 14 9.28 11.60 -84.01
C ALA A 14 8.37 12.18 -82.92
N LEU A 15 7.25 12.80 -83.30
CA LEU A 15 6.27 13.34 -82.35
C LEU A 15 5.48 12.24 -81.61
N LYS A 16 5.16 11.12 -82.26
CA LYS A 16 4.55 9.94 -81.61
C LYS A 16 5.50 9.28 -80.60
N GLN A 17 6.77 9.13 -80.95
CA GLN A 17 7.80 8.63 -80.02
C GLN A 17 7.95 9.53 -78.79
N PHE A 18 7.85 10.86 -78.97
CA PHE A 18 7.83 11.80 -77.86
C PHE A 18 6.61 11.60 -76.96
N ARG A 19 5.41 11.47 -77.54
CA ARG A 19 4.17 11.20 -76.81
C ARG A 19 4.26 9.94 -75.94
N ASP A 20 4.78 8.85 -76.52
CA ASP A 20 4.95 7.58 -75.83
C ASP A 20 5.96 7.70 -74.67
N MET A 21 7.02 8.50 -74.85
CA MET A 21 8.01 8.79 -73.82
C MET A 21 7.41 9.61 -72.66
N VAL A 22 6.60 10.63 -72.95
CA VAL A 22 5.90 11.43 -71.93
C VAL A 22 4.85 10.59 -71.19
N SER A 23 4.13 9.71 -71.89
CA SER A 23 3.21 8.75 -71.25
C SER A 23 3.96 7.82 -70.29
N SER A 24 5.07 7.24 -70.74
CA SER A 24 5.93 6.38 -69.92
C SER A 24 6.51 7.12 -68.71
N TYR A 25 6.87 8.39 -68.86
CA TYR A 25 7.30 9.25 -67.76
C TYR A 25 6.19 9.48 -66.73
N ASN A 26 4.97 9.81 -67.18
CA ASN A 26 3.84 10.04 -66.29
C ASN A 26 3.43 8.77 -65.52
N GLU A 27 3.43 7.61 -66.19
CA GLU A 27 3.22 6.31 -65.55
C GLU A 27 4.31 6.00 -64.52
N ALA A 28 5.59 6.24 -64.86
CA ALA A 28 6.71 6.06 -63.94
C ALA A 28 6.61 6.98 -62.71
N VAL A 29 6.18 8.24 -62.89
CA VAL A 29 5.95 9.19 -61.79
C VAL A 29 4.82 8.71 -60.87
N GLN A 30 3.69 8.27 -61.43
CA GLN A 30 2.58 7.74 -60.64
C GLN A 30 2.96 6.46 -59.88
N ASN A 31 3.68 5.55 -60.55
CA ASN A 31 4.15 4.31 -59.94
C ASN A 31 5.20 4.57 -58.85
N SER A 32 6.14 5.49 -59.05
CA SER A 32 7.11 5.93 -58.03
C SER A 32 6.38 6.49 -56.80
N ALA A 33 5.41 7.40 -57.00
CA ALA A 33 4.64 7.98 -55.90
C ALA A 33 3.83 6.93 -55.11
N GLY A 34 3.25 5.94 -55.80
CA GLY A 34 2.58 4.79 -55.17
C GLY A 34 3.55 3.96 -54.34
N CYS A 35 4.72 3.62 -54.93
CA CYS A 35 5.74 2.83 -54.27
C CYS A 35 6.33 3.53 -53.04
N ALA A 36 6.55 4.85 -53.10
CA ALA A 36 6.99 5.66 -51.97
C ALA A 36 6.00 5.66 -50.79
N SER A 37 4.69 5.60 -51.09
CA SER A 37 3.65 5.49 -50.07
C SER A 37 3.65 4.11 -49.41
N ASP A 38 3.81 3.05 -50.20
CA ASP A 38 3.90 1.67 -49.71
C ASP A 38 5.18 1.43 -48.89
N GLU A 39 6.32 1.98 -49.32
CA GLU A 39 7.58 1.96 -48.56
C GLU A 39 7.38 2.54 -47.16
N LYS A 40 6.81 3.76 -47.06
CA LYS A 40 6.53 4.41 -45.76
C LYS A 40 5.54 3.64 -44.89
N ARG A 41 4.57 2.95 -45.50
CA ARG A 41 3.60 2.13 -44.77
C ARG A 41 4.30 0.89 -44.20
N LEU A 42 5.06 0.18 -45.01
CA LEU A 42 5.82 -1.01 -44.62
C LEU A 42 6.89 -0.69 -43.57
N GLU A 43 7.56 0.46 -43.69
CA GLU A 43 8.52 0.93 -42.68
C GLU A 43 7.85 1.09 -41.31
N LYS A 44 6.70 1.77 -41.26
CA LYS A 44 5.93 1.97 -40.02
C LYS A 44 5.46 0.63 -39.44
N ASP A 45 4.96 -0.25 -40.29
CA ASP A 45 4.51 -1.58 -39.88
C ASP A 45 5.68 -2.40 -39.32
N LEU A 46 6.87 -2.36 -39.95
CA LEU A 46 8.06 -3.04 -39.47
C LEU A 46 8.50 -2.51 -38.09
N LEU A 47 8.57 -1.18 -37.93
CA LEU A 47 8.92 -0.54 -36.66
C LEU A 47 7.92 -0.88 -35.55
N LEU A 48 6.62 -0.81 -35.85
CA LEU A 48 5.57 -1.14 -34.89
C LEU A 48 5.65 -2.61 -34.47
N ASN A 49 5.86 -3.53 -35.41
CA ASN A 49 5.93 -4.95 -35.11
C ASN A 49 7.17 -5.33 -34.30
N ARG A 50 8.33 -4.74 -34.62
CA ARG A 50 9.55 -4.90 -33.80
C ARG A 50 9.36 -4.36 -32.39
N LYS A 51 8.70 -3.21 -32.24
CA LYS A 51 8.37 -2.65 -30.93
C LYS A 51 7.42 -3.56 -30.15
N ASN A 52 6.33 -4.01 -30.77
CA ASN A 52 5.36 -4.90 -30.14
C ASN A 52 5.99 -6.22 -29.71
N LEU A 53 6.92 -6.78 -30.49
CA LEU A 53 7.69 -7.97 -30.11
C LEU A 53 8.46 -7.71 -28.81
N LYS A 54 9.24 -6.63 -28.75
CA LYS A 54 10.01 -6.26 -27.56
C LYS A 54 9.11 -6.07 -26.34
N ASP A 55 8.04 -5.29 -26.47
CA ASP A 55 7.11 -5.01 -25.37
C ASP A 55 6.41 -6.30 -24.88
N ASN A 56 6.11 -7.24 -25.79
CA ASN A 56 5.54 -8.54 -25.45
C ASN A 56 6.52 -9.43 -24.67
N ILE A 57 7.79 -9.48 -25.09
CA ILE A 57 8.84 -10.20 -24.36
C ILE A 57 9.00 -9.61 -22.96
N ASP A 58 9.21 -8.30 -22.85
CA ASP A 58 9.44 -7.62 -21.58
C ASP A 58 8.27 -7.81 -20.61
N SER A 59 7.04 -7.65 -21.09
CA SER A 59 5.83 -7.83 -20.27
C SER A 59 5.62 -9.29 -19.85
N THR A 60 5.88 -10.26 -20.74
CA THR A 60 5.72 -11.69 -20.44
C THR A 60 6.77 -12.18 -19.46
N VAL A 61 8.05 -11.84 -19.66
CA VAL A 61 9.14 -12.18 -18.75
C VAL A 61 8.88 -11.59 -17.37
N LYS A 62 8.51 -10.31 -17.29
CA LYS A 62 8.19 -9.65 -16.02
C LYS A 62 7.00 -10.31 -15.32
N LYS A 63 5.94 -10.65 -16.05
CA LYS A 63 4.76 -11.31 -15.49
C LYS A 63 5.12 -12.69 -14.92
N ARG A 64 5.79 -13.55 -15.69
CA ARG A 64 6.20 -14.89 -15.24
C ARG A 64 7.15 -14.83 -14.05
N ARG A 65 8.08 -13.85 -14.03
CA ARG A 65 8.96 -13.61 -12.88
C ARG A 65 8.17 -13.27 -11.61
N SER A 66 7.16 -12.40 -11.74
CA SER A 66 6.26 -12.04 -10.63
C SER A 66 5.49 -13.26 -10.14
N GLU A 67 4.94 -14.07 -11.04
CA GLU A 67 4.18 -15.28 -10.67
C GLU A 67 5.04 -16.27 -9.86
N VAL A 68 6.32 -16.44 -10.22
CA VAL A 68 7.28 -17.23 -9.43
C VAL A 68 7.46 -16.60 -8.05
N GLN A 69 7.73 -15.30 -8.00
CA GLN A 69 7.94 -14.57 -6.74
C GLN A 69 6.73 -14.67 -5.80
N ASP A 70 5.53 -14.44 -6.34
CA ASP A 70 4.27 -14.38 -5.60
C ASP A 70 3.95 -15.72 -4.95
N LYS A 71 4.30 -16.84 -5.60
CA LYS A 71 4.11 -18.19 -5.03
C LYS A 71 4.97 -18.43 -3.79
N PHE A 72 6.24 -18.02 -3.83
CA PHE A 72 7.11 -18.11 -2.64
C PHE A 72 6.63 -17.16 -1.54
N ASP A 73 6.24 -15.93 -1.89
CA ASP A 73 5.74 -14.96 -0.92
C ASP A 73 4.44 -15.42 -0.24
N GLU A 74 3.57 -16.12 -0.95
CA GLU A 74 2.36 -16.74 -0.42
C GLU A 74 2.69 -17.79 0.67
N GLU A 75 3.63 -18.69 0.41
CA GLU A 75 4.05 -19.73 1.38
C GLU A 75 4.78 -19.14 2.59
N ILE A 76 5.70 -18.19 2.37
CA ILE A 76 6.38 -17.46 3.46
C ILE A 76 5.35 -16.75 4.35
N SER A 77 4.30 -16.16 3.77
CA SER A 77 3.22 -15.50 4.52
C SER A 77 2.44 -16.50 5.38
N LYS A 78 2.09 -17.67 4.83
CA LYS A 78 1.40 -18.74 5.58
C LYS A 78 2.22 -19.19 6.79
N ASP A 79 3.54 -19.33 6.63
CA ASP A 79 4.41 -19.76 7.72
C ASP A 79 4.65 -18.66 8.75
N LYS A 80 4.77 -17.38 8.34
CA LYS A 80 4.77 -16.24 9.28
C LYS A 80 3.49 -16.18 10.11
N ASP A 81 2.34 -16.47 9.51
CA ASP A 81 1.07 -16.56 10.22
C ASP A 81 1.03 -17.73 11.20
N LYS A 82 1.57 -18.90 10.83
CA LYS A 82 1.74 -20.04 11.76
C LYS A 82 2.66 -19.65 12.92
N LEU A 83 3.80 -19.03 12.64
CA LEU A 83 4.77 -18.55 13.64
C LEU A 83 4.09 -17.63 14.66
N LYS A 84 3.34 -16.63 14.19
CA LYS A 84 2.59 -15.71 15.06
C LYS A 84 1.56 -16.43 15.93
N ARG A 85 0.88 -17.46 15.39
CA ARG A 85 -0.07 -18.27 16.17
C ARG A 85 0.64 -19.06 17.27
N ILE A 86 1.78 -19.67 16.99
CA ILE A 86 2.56 -20.44 17.98
C ILE A 86 3.15 -19.51 19.05
N GLN A 87 3.73 -18.37 18.67
CA GLN A 87 4.22 -17.36 19.61
C GLN A 87 3.13 -16.85 20.56
N ASN A 88 1.91 -16.61 20.03
CA ASN A 88 0.77 -16.23 20.87
C ASN A 88 0.36 -17.35 21.84
N ARG A 89 0.41 -18.63 21.41
CA ARG A 89 0.12 -19.78 22.28
C ARG A 89 1.19 -19.91 23.37
N ARG A 90 2.47 -19.76 23.02
CA ARG A 90 3.60 -19.72 23.95
C ARG A 90 3.41 -18.61 25.00
N GLY A 91 3.09 -17.40 24.58
CA GLY A 91 2.81 -16.27 25.48
C GLY A 91 1.68 -16.57 26.47
N LYS A 92 0.58 -17.15 25.98
CA LYS A 92 -0.54 -17.58 26.85
C LYS A 92 -0.16 -18.70 27.83
N ALA A 93 0.66 -19.66 27.39
CA ALA A 93 1.16 -20.74 28.23
C ALA A 93 2.07 -20.19 29.34
N LYS A 94 2.97 -19.27 29.00
CA LYS A 94 3.82 -18.53 29.96
C LYS A 94 2.97 -17.77 30.98
N ASP A 95 2.00 -16.98 30.52
CA ASP A 95 1.12 -16.22 31.42
C ASP A 95 0.34 -17.13 32.38
N LYS A 96 -0.09 -18.30 31.90
CA LYS A 96 -0.75 -19.31 32.73
C LYS A 96 0.22 -19.88 33.78
N GLY A 97 1.45 -20.22 33.37
CA GLY A 97 2.50 -20.70 34.26
C GLY A 97 2.86 -19.69 35.36
N VAL A 98 3.09 -18.43 34.97
CA VAL A 98 3.37 -17.32 35.90
C VAL A 98 2.23 -17.15 36.91
N LYS A 99 0.98 -17.13 36.45
CA LYS A 99 -0.18 -17.03 37.36
C LYS A 99 -0.30 -18.24 38.28
N GLY A 100 -0.03 -19.44 37.77
CA GLY A 100 -0.01 -20.67 38.56
C GLY A 100 1.03 -20.61 39.68
N ARG A 101 2.27 -20.26 39.35
CA ARG A 101 3.37 -20.10 40.31
C ARG A 101 3.08 -19.02 41.35
N ILE A 102 2.53 -17.87 40.95
CA ILE A 102 2.09 -16.83 41.91
C ILE A 102 1.04 -17.42 42.86
N ALA A 103 0.05 -18.15 42.35
CA ALA A 103 -0.99 -18.74 43.18
C ALA A 103 -0.44 -19.78 44.15
N GLU A 104 0.52 -20.60 43.72
CA GLU A 104 1.19 -21.61 44.52
C GLU A 104 2.07 -20.99 45.61
N GLU A 105 3.03 -20.12 45.24
CA GLU A 105 3.95 -19.48 46.19
C GLU A 105 3.23 -18.55 47.18
N THR A 106 2.06 -18.02 46.82
CA THR A 106 1.27 -17.15 47.71
C THR A 106 0.15 -17.89 48.44
N ALA A 107 -0.05 -19.20 48.20
CA ALA A 107 -1.15 -19.97 48.75
C ALA A 107 -1.20 -19.91 50.29
N ASP A 108 -0.05 -20.04 50.95
CA ASP A 108 0.03 -20.02 52.40
C ASP A 108 -0.27 -18.63 52.97
N LEU A 109 0.23 -17.56 52.36
CA LEU A 109 -0.09 -16.18 52.75
C LEU A 109 -1.59 -15.88 52.56
N VAL A 110 -2.21 -16.43 51.52
CA VAL A 110 -3.65 -16.31 51.26
C VAL A 110 -4.46 -17.08 52.31
N LYS A 111 -4.05 -18.31 52.66
CA LYS A 111 -4.66 -19.10 53.75
C LYS A 111 -4.56 -18.38 55.09
N GLN A 112 -3.36 -17.91 55.45
CA GLN A 112 -3.13 -17.10 56.66
C GLN A 112 -4.03 -15.87 56.68
N ASN A 113 -4.17 -15.15 55.57
CA ASN A 113 -5.07 -14.00 55.48
C ASN A 113 -6.54 -14.37 55.72
N SER A 114 -6.97 -15.54 55.24
CA SER A 114 -8.33 -16.06 55.49
C SER A 114 -8.55 -16.38 56.97
N GLU A 115 -7.57 -17.01 57.61
CA GLU A 115 -7.59 -17.33 59.05
C GLU A 115 -7.57 -16.06 59.90
N LEU A 116 -6.68 -15.10 59.62
CA LEU A 116 -6.63 -13.82 60.32
C LEU A 116 -7.97 -13.06 60.23
N LYS A 117 -8.66 -13.11 59.08
CA LYS A 117 -10.02 -12.54 58.95
C LYS A 117 -11.07 -13.30 59.77
N LYS A 118 -10.94 -14.61 59.93
CA LYS A 118 -11.81 -15.40 60.83
C LYS A 118 -11.54 -15.03 62.29
N ASN A 119 -10.27 -14.90 62.68
CA ASN A 119 -9.87 -14.50 64.03
C ASN A 119 -10.36 -13.09 64.37
N ILE A 120 -10.29 -12.14 63.44
CA ILE A 120 -10.88 -10.80 63.61
C ILE A 120 -12.39 -10.90 63.85
N ARG A 121 -13.11 -11.70 63.04
CA ARG A 121 -14.57 -11.88 63.22
C ARG A 121 -14.92 -12.56 64.55
N ALA A 122 -14.13 -13.53 64.98
CA ALA A 122 -14.31 -14.21 66.26
C ALA A 122 -14.10 -13.23 67.44
N ALA A 123 -13.00 -12.48 67.44
CA ALA A 123 -12.67 -11.49 68.47
C ALA A 123 -13.74 -10.38 68.58
N LEU A 124 -14.33 -9.97 67.47
CA LEU A 124 -15.44 -8.99 67.51
C LEU A 124 -16.72 -9.59 68.09
N LYS A 125 -17.02 -10.86 67.77
CA LYS A 125 -18.22 -11.55 68.26
C LYS A 125 -18.15 -11.83 69.76
N GLU A 126 -16.99 -12.27 70.25
CA GLU A 126 -16.73 -12.54 71.67
C GLU A 126 -16.98 -11.31 72.54
N ASN A 127 -16.48 -10.16 72.08
CA ASN A 127 -16.60 -8.89 72.82
C ASN A 127 -17.89 -8.11 72.53
N ARG A 128 -18.85 -8.73 71.83
CA ARG A 128 -20.13 -8.11 71.41
C ARG A 128 -19.95 -6.79 70.66
N LEU A 129 -18.85 -6.65 69.93
CA LEU A 129 -18.56 -5.47 69.12
C LEU A 129 -19.26 -5.57 67.76
N PRO A 130 -19.82 -4.47 67.24
CA PRO A 130 -20.38 -4.44 65.90
C PRO A 130 -19.33 -4.78 64.83
N GLY A 131 -19.75 -5.45 63.75
CA GLY A 131 -18.85 -5.85 62.66
C GLY A 131 -18.08 -4.70 61.99
N PHE A 132 -18.58 -3.46 62.07
CA PHE A 132 -17.88 -2.29 61.54
C PHE A 132 -16.56 -2.00 62.27
N CYS A 133 -16.43 -2.38 63.55
CA CYS A 133 -15.21 -2.20 64.34
C CYS A 133 -14.02 -3.03 63.81
N GLY A 134 -14.28 -4.05 63.00
CA GLY A 134 -13.24 -4.81 62.28
C GLY A 134 -12.80 -4.21 60.95
N SER A 135 -13.49 -3.16 60.48
CA SER A 135 -13.23 -2.56 59.18
C SER A 135 -11.97 -1.69 59.19
N GLY A 136 -11.37 -1.49 58.00
CA GLY A 136 -10.19 -0.62 57.89
C GLY A 136 -10.56 0.83 58.14
N PHE A 137 -11.74 1.22 57.69
CA PHE A 137 -12.31 2.53 57.90
C PHE A 137 -12.39 2.89 59.40
N TYR A 138 -12.88 1.99 60.25
CA TYR A 138 -12.91 2.20 61.70
C TYR A 138 -11.52 2.48 62.27
N PHE A 139 -10.53 1.67 61.89
CA PHE A 139 -9.16 1.86 62.38
C PHE A 139 -8.49 3.11 61.83
N THR A 140 -8.74 3.49 60.56
CA THR A 140 -8.27 4.74 59.96
C THR A 140 -8.88 5.96 60.64
N LEU A 141 -10.12 5.88 61.14
CA LEU A 141 -10.79 7.00 61.78
C LEU A 141 -10.41 7.14 63.27
N TYR A 142 -10.36 6.01 64.01
CA TYR A 142 -10.23 6.04 65.48
C TYR A 142 -8.83 5.75 66.01
N TYR A 143 -7.95 5.08 65.24
CA TYR A 143 -6.53 5.09 65.54
C TYR A 143 -5.64 5.12 64.28
N THR A 144 -5.46 6.34 63.78
CA THR A 144 -4.47 6.66 62.75
C THR A 144 -3.06 6.40 63.27
N LYS A 145 -2.19 5.79 62.45
CA LYS A 145 -0.77 5.62 62.79
C LYS A 145 0.16 6.07 61.67
N GLY A 146 -0.20 5.81 60.41
CA GLY A 146 0.63 6.13 59.25
C GLY A 146 0.27 7.46 58.58
N ALA A 147 1.23 8.11 57.91
CA ALA A 147 1.01 9.37 57.18
C ALA A 147 -0.13 9.27 56.14
N ALA A 148 -0.24 8.15 55.44
CA ALA A 148 -1.34 7.91 54.51
C ALA A 148 -2.71 7.80 55.21
N GLU A 149 -2.76 7.17 56.39
CA GLU A 149 -4.00 7.07 57.18
C GLU A 149 -4.39 8.41 57.79
N VAL A 150 -3.41 9.20 58.23
CA VAL A 150 -3.61 10.58 58.69
C VAL A 150 -4.18 11.44 57.57
N PHE A 151 -3.64 11.33 56.36
CA PHE A 151 -4.15 12.05 55.19
C PHE A 151 -5.59 11.63 54.84
N ILE A 152 -5.88 10.32 54.82
CA ILE A 152 -7.24 9.82 54.56
C ILE A 152 -8.21 10.29 55.67
N CYS A 153 -7.79 10.26 56.92
CA CYS A 153 -8.58 10.75 58.05
C CYS A 153 -8.85 12.27 57.93
N ALA A 154 -7.84 13.07 57.59
CA ALA A 154 -8.00 14.50 57.34
C ALA A 154 -8.99 14.78 56.19
N MET A 155 -8.90 14.04 55.10
CA MET A 155 -9.85 14.14 53.98
C MET A 155 -11.27 13.76 54.40
N MET A 156 -11.44 12.72 55.23
CA MET A 156 -12.74 12.33 55.77
C MET A 156 -13.33 13.40 56.69
N ILE A 157 -12.50 14.06 57.50
CA ILE A 157 -12.92 15.20 58.34
C ILE A 157 -13.39 16.35 57.44
N VAL A 158 -12.62 16.73 56.41
CA VAL A 158 -13.05 17.78 55.47
C VAL A 158 -14.37 17.41 54.79
N LEU A 159 -14.54 16.16 54.34
CA LEU A 159 -15.78 15.70 53.72
C LEU A 159 -16.97 15.78 54.70
N MET A 160 -16.77 15.35 55.94
CA MET A 160 -17.82 15.25 56.94
C MET A 160 -18.22 16.62 57.52
N PHE A 161 -17.28 17.56 57.63
CA PHE A 161 -17.55 18.89 58.19
C PHE A 161 -17.83 19.96 57.15
N LEU A 162 -17.30 19.85 55.91
CA LEU A 162 -17.49 20.86 54.85
C LEU A 162 -18.55 20.41 53.82
N LEU A 163 -18.36 19.24 53.21
CA LEU A 163 -19.21 18.78 52.11
C LEU A 163 -20.58 18.30 52.60
N MET A 164 -20.63 17.56 53.70
CA MET A 164 -21.88 16.97 54.19
C MET A 164 -22.91 18.02 54.62
N PRO A 165 -22.58 19.06 55.40
CA PRO A 165 -23.54 20.10 55.72
C PRO A 165 -23.99 20.92 54.49
N ALA A 166 -23.07 21.18 53.55
CA ALA A 166 -23.41 21.85 52.30
C ALA A 166 -24.37 21.01 51.44
N ALA A 167 -24.14 19.70 51.34
CA ALA A 167 -25.01 18.78 50.63
C ALA A 167 -26.41 18.71 51.26
N ILE A 168 -26.50 18.68 52.60
CA ILE A 168 -27.78 18.67 53.33
C ILE A 168 -28.54 20.00 53.14
N TYR A 169 -27.83 21.13 53.15
CA TYR A 169 -28.41 22.45 52.92
C TYR A 169 -29.06 22.56 51.52
N ILE A 170 -28.37 22.07 50.49
CA ILE A 170 -28.88 22.04 49.11
C ILE A 170 -30.05 21.04 48.98
N ALA A 171 -29.95 19.88 49.63
CA ALA A 171 -30.96 18.82 49.56
C ALA A 171 -32.26 19.15 50.31
N LEU A 172 -32.24 20.04 51.31
CA LEU A 172 -33.41 20.52 52.07
C LEU A 172 -34.08 21.77 51.47
N PRO A 173 -33.92 21.99 50.15
CA PRO A 173 -33.99 23.27 49.43
C PRO A 173 -34.00 24.56 50.28
N LEU A 174 -33.11 24.68 51.27
CA LEU A 174 -33.09 25.82 52.20
C LEU A 174 -32.61 27.12 51.52
N GLU A 175 -31.99 27.00 50.35
CA GLU A 175 -31.63 28.12 49.48
C GLU A 175 -32.84 28.85 48.90
N LYS A 176 -34.02 28.21 48.82
CA LYS A 176 -35.26 28.82 48.32
C LYS A 176 -35.97 29.71 49.35
N LEU A 177 -35.40 29.85 50.55
CA LEU A 177 -35.92 30.76 51.57
C LEU A 177 -35.69 32.23 51.16
N PRO A 178 -36.53 33.17 51.62
CA PRO A 178 -36.33 34.60 51.38
C PRO A 178 -34.92 35.04 51.79
N GLU A 179 -34.29 35.98 51.07
CA GLU A 179 -32.88 36.41 51.27
C GLU A 179 -32.53 36.78 52.72
N ARG A 180 -33.51 37.24 53.51
CA ARG A 180 -33.34 37.54 54.93
C ARG A 180 -33.07 36.32 55.83
N TYR A 181 -33.37 35.11 55.35
CA TYR A 181 -33.25 33.86 56.12
C TYR A 181 -32.22 32.86 55.55
N THR A 182 -31.64 33.11 54.37
CA THR A 182 -30.67 32.19 53.76
C THR A 182 -29.38 32.07 54.58
N ILE A 183 -28.77 33.19 54.98
CA ILE A 183 -27.55 33.21 55.81
C ILE A 183 -27.78 32.52 57.18
N PRO A 184 -28.81 32.85 57.98
CA PRO A 184 -29.04 32.17 59.25
C PRO A 184 -29.46 30.69 59.06
N ALA A 185 -30.22 30.35 58.02
CA ALA A 185 -30.57 28.95 57.75
C ALA A 185 -29.33 28.11 57.38
N PHE A 186 -28.39 28.66 56.61
CA PHE A 186 -27.12 28.02 56.31
C PHE A 186 -26.29 27.80 57.58
N ALA A 187 -26.13 28.83 58.42
CA ALA A 187 -25.39 28.74 59.67
C ALA A 187 -26.00 27.73 60.66
N ILE A 188 -27.33 27.72 60.80
CA ILE A 188 -28.04 26.76 61.68
C ILE A 188 -27.90 25.34 61.15
N THR A 189 -28.08 25.12 59.84
CA THR A 189 -27.94 23.78 59.24
C THR A 189 -26.52 23.24 59.43
N TYR A 190 -25.52 24.08 59.18
CA TYR A 190 -24.12 23.74 59.38
C TYR A 190 -23.85 23.39 60.85
N PHE A 191 -24.30 24.23 61.78
CA PHE A 191 -24.17 23.98 63.22
C PHE A 191 -24.84 22.67 63.65
N VAL A 192 -26.09 22.43 63.25
CA VAL A 192 -26.85 21.22 63.60
C VAL A 192 -26.17 19.96 63.06
N VAL A 193 -25.72 19.97 61.80
CA VAL A 193 -25.04 18.80 61.21
C VAL A 193 -23.72 18.53 61.91
N ILE A 194 -22.90 19.56 62.17
CA ILE A 194 -21.64 19.42 62.92
C ILE A 194 -21.88 18.85 64.31
N VAL A 195 -22.89 19.35 65.01
CA VAL A 195 -23.25 18.89 66.36
C VAL A 195 -23.66 17.42 66.32
N ILE A 196 -24.56 17.02 65.40
CA ILE A 196 -25.00 15.63 65.25
C ILE A 196 -23.80 14.72 64.93
N VAL A 197 -22.98 15.11 63.96
CA VAL A 197 -21.78 14.37 63.55
C VAL A 197 -20.80 14.19 64.71
N PHE A 198 -20.54 15.26 65.46
CA PHE A 198 -19.65 15.24 66.62
C PHE A 198 -20.19 14.30 67.71
N PHE A 199 -21.49 14.37 68.04
CA PHE A 199 -22.10 13.48 69.02
C PHE A 199 -22.12 12.03 68.57
N VAL A 200 -22.43 11.74 67.30
CA VAL A 200 -22.37 10.38 66.75
C VAL A 200 -20.94 9.83 66.83
N TYR A 201 -19.94 10.62 66.42
CA TYR A 201 -18.53 10.24 66.50
C TYR A 201 -18.11 9.94 67.95
N LYS A 202 -18.49 10.81 68.90
CA LYS A 202 -18.20 10.67 70.34
C LYS A 202 -18.89 9.44 70.92
N ILE A 203 -20.18 9.22 70.66
CA ILE A 203 -20.94 8.06 71.16
C ILE A 203 -20.31 6.75 70.67
N ILE A 204 -19.92 6.69 69.39
CA ILE A 204 -19.24 5.51 68.84
C ILE A 204 -17.88 5.31 69.51
N GLY A 205 -17.10 6.38 69.69
CA GLY A 205 -15.80 6.35 70.37
C GLY A 205 -15.90 5.85 71.82
N ASP A 206 -16.81 6.42 72.61
CA ASP A 206 -17.00 6.07 74.02
C ASP A 206 -17.51 4.63 74.19
N ARG A 207 -18.44 4.18 73.35
CA ARG A 207 -19.00 2.82 73.45
C ARG A 207 -18.04 1.73 72.97
N THR A 208 -17.10 2.04 72.07
CA THR A 208 -16.23 1.05 71.43
C THR A 208 -14.78 1.19 71.86
N LYS A 209 -14.15 2.33 71.56
CA LYS A 209 -12.72 2.57 71.75
C LYS A 209 -12.31 2.56 73.22
N HIS A 210 -13.03 3.29 74.07
CA HIS A 210 -12.64 3.47 75.48
C HIS A 210 -12.94 2.25 76.36
N LYS A 211 -13.91 1.41 75.96
CA LYS A 211 -14.33 0.23 76.72
C LYS A 211 -13.58 -1.05 76.34
N HIS A 212 -13.13 -1.15 75.09
CA HIS A 212 -12.52 -2.36 74.51
C HIS A 212 -11.17 -2.05 73.83
N GLU A 213 -10.36 -1.18 74.44
CA GLU A 213 -9.15 -0.65 73.80
C GLU A 213 -8.13 -1.75 73.47
N ASP A 214 -7.85 -2.66 74.40
CA ASP A 214 -6.86 -3.71 74.24
C ASP A 214 -7.27 -4.74 73.18
N GLU A 215 -8.55 -5.09 73.13
CA GLU A 215 -9.14 -6.00 72.14
C GLU A 215 -9.09 -5.40 70.74
N LEU A 216 -9.40 -4.09 70.60
CA LEU A 216 -9.30 -3.38 69.33
C LEU A 216 -7.84 -3.21 68.88
N ARG A 217 -6.90 -3.08 69.82
CA ARG A 217 -5.46 -3.07 69.52
C ARG A 217 -4.99 -4.44 69.01
N ALA A 218 -5.48 -5.54 69.59
CA ALA A 218 -5.23 -6.89 69.09
C ALA A 218 -5.82 -7.11 67.69
N VAL A 219 -7.06 -6.67 67.45
CA VAL A 219 -7.70 -6.72 66.12
C VAL A 219 -6.93 -5.90 65.09
N ARG A 220 -6.41 -4.73 65.47
CA ARG A 220 -5.52 -3.93 64.61
C ARG A 220 -4.23 -4.70 64.27
N ALA A 221 -3.58 -5.33 65.25
CA ALA A 221 -2.37 -6.11 65.00
C ALA A 221 -2.61 -7.25 63.99
N LEU A 222 -3.77 -7.92 64.05
CA LEU A 222 -4.17 -8.92 63.04
C LEU A 222 -4.36 -8.29 61.66
N ARG A 223 -4.90 -7.07 61.57
CA ARG A 223 -5.08 -6.35 60.32
C ARG A 223 -3.76 -5.87 59.71
N ASP A 224 -2.84 -5.40 60.54
CA ASP A 224 -1.48 -5.02 60.11
C ASP A 224 -0.74 -6.23 59.54
N ARG A 225 -0.90 -7.42 60.15
CA ARG A 225 -0.40 -8.69 59.59
C ARG A 225 -1.03 -8.99 58.22
N ILE A 226 -2.34 -8.83 58.04
CA ILE A 226 -3.00 -8.99 56.73
C ILE A 226 -2.42 -8.02 55.69
N ASN A 227 -2.20 -6.75 56.06
CA ASN A 227 -1.62 -5.75 55.17
C ASN A 227 -0.16 -6.06 54.81
N SER A 228 0.62 -6.57 55.77
CA SER A 228 1.99 -7.05 55.53
C SER A 228 2.00 -8.23 54.56
N ASN A 229 1.15 -9.24 54.79
CA ASN A 229 1.03 -10.40 53.90
C ASN A 229 0.63 -9.98 52.49
N LYS A 230 -0.29 -9.01 52.33
CA LYS A 230 -0.63 -8.46 50.99
C LYS A 230 0.55 -7.79 50.29
N LYS A 231 1.40 -7.07 51.04
CA LYS A 231 2.64 -6.49 50.47
C LYS A 231 3.61 -7.58 50.05
N GLN A 232 3.78 -8.63 50.86
CA GLN A 232 4.60 -9.79 50.53
C GLN A 232 4.09 -10.51 49.28
N ILE A 233 2.78 -10.78 49.18
CA ILE A 233 2.13 -11.33 47.97
C ILE A 233 2.43 -10.47 46.74
N SER A 234 2.30 -9.14 46.86
CA SER A 234 2.61 -8.22 45.76
C SER A 234 4.08 -8.26 45.36
N ASN A 235 4.99 -8.34 46.33
CA ASN A 235 6.42 -8.44 46.08
C ASN A 235 6.79 -9.77 45.40
N ILE A 236 6.25 -10.90 45.87
CA ILE A 236 6.41 -12.21 45.26
C ILE A 236 5.90 -12.20 43.82
N ALA A 237 4.69 -11.70 43.59
CA ALA A 237 4.12 -11.58 42.25
C ALA A 237 5.01 -10.75 41.30
N ARG A 238 5.54 -9.62 41.78
CA ARG A 238 6.48 -8.78 41.01
C ARG A 238 7.80 -9.49 40.75
N SER A 239 8.32 -10.24 41.72
CA SER A 239 9.55 -11.01 41.56
C SER A 239 9.40 -12.08 40.49
N ILE A 240 8.32 -12.87 40.54
CA ILE A 240 8.01 -13.92 39.57
C ILE A 240 7.80 -13.34 38.17
N THR A 241 7.10 -12.20 38.06
CA THR A 241 6.87 -11.55 36.76
C THR A 241 8.16 -11.02 36.12
N LYS A 242 9.13 -10.62 36.94
CA LYS A 242 10.45 -10.15 36.48
C LYS A 242 11.46 -11.27 36.30
N ASP A 243 11.12 -12.49 36.73
CA ASP A 243 11.98 -13.64 36.60
C ASP A 243 12.20 -13.95 35.12
N LYS A 244 13.47 -14.18 34.75
CA LYS A 244 13.87 -14.50 33.38
C LYS A 244 13.85 -16.00 33.12
N ASN A 245 13.85 -16.82 34.17
CA ASN A 245 13.81 -18.26 34.01
C ASN A 245 12.37 -18.69 33.69
N GLU A 246 12.20 -19.32 32.52
CA GLU A 246 10.93 -19.83 32.00
C GLU A 246 10.89 -21.36 31.90
N ASP A 247 11.97 -22.05 32.25
CA ASP A 247 12.17 -23.50 32.02
C ASP A 247 11.07 -24.30 32.73
N MET A 248 10.63 -23.83 33.90
CA MET A 248 9.59 -24.47 34.72
C MET A 248 8.18 -24.41 34.08
N TYR A 249 7.99 -23.63 33.01
CA TYR A 249 6.68 -23.46 32.37
C TYR A 249 6.43 -24.42 31.19
N GLY A 250 7.39 -25.30 30.87
CA GLY A 250 7.23 -26.30 29.80
C GLY A 250 7.03 -25.67 28.42
N LEU A 251 7.82 -24.63 28.12
CA LEU A 251 7.74 -23.90 26.85
C LEU A 251 8.59 -24.51 25.73
N GLU A 252 9.39 -25.53 26.04
CA GLU A 252 10.37 -26.15 25.13
C GLU A 252 9.74 -26.63 23.81
N ASP A 253 8.56 -27.26 23.88
CA ASP A 253 7.85 -27.71 22.68
C ASP A 253 7.42 -26.55 21.76
N TYR A 254 7.05 -25.41 22.35
CA TYR A 254 6.72 -24.21 21.58
C TYR A 254 7.97 -23.58 20.99
N ASP A 255 9.08 -23.57 21.75
CA ASP A 255 10.37 -23.04 21.29
C ASP A 255 10.95 -23.89 20.16
N ALA A 256 10.81 -25.22 20.22
CA ALA A 256 11.16 -26.12 19.14
C ALA A 256 10.32 -25.82 17.88
N GLN A 257 8.99 -25.77 18.00
CA GLN A 257 8.11 -25.44 16.87
C GLN A 257 8.39 -24.06 16.27
N ILE A 258 8.74 -23.06 17.10
CA ILE A 258 9.13 -21.73 16.61
C ILE A 258 10.40 -21.82 15.78
N ARG A 259 11.44 -22.51 16.27
CA ARG A 259 12.69 -22.71 15.53
C ARG A 259 12.47 -23.44 14.21
N ASP A 260 11.69 -24.52 14.22
CA ASP A 260 11.41 -25.30 13.01
C ASP A 260 10.72 -24.43 11.94
N ILE A 261 9.73 -23.62 12.33
CA ILE A 261 9.04 -22.71 11.40
C ILE A 261 9.97 -21.58 10.93
N GLU A 262 10.84 -21.06 11.80
CA GLU A 262 11.83 -20.04 11.42
C GLU A 262 12.87 -20.60 10.43
N GLU A 263 13.30 -21.84 10.61
CA GLU A 263 14.17 -22.56 9.68
C GLU A 263 13.47 -22.80 8.34
N ASP A 264 12.21 -23.25 8.35
CA ASP A 264 11.41 -23.41 7.13
C ASP A 264 11.25 -22.09 6.37
N ILE A 265 10.95 -20.98 7.06
CA ILE A 265 10.88 -19.64 6.45
C ILE A 265 12.22 -19.26 5.82
N ALA A 266 13.33 -19.49 6.52
CA ALA A 266 14.67 -19.18 6.02
C ALA A 266 15.01 -20.01 4.77
N LYS A 267 14.67 -21.30 4.79
CA LYS A 267 14.86 -22.20 3.66
C LYS A 267 14.03 -21.78 2.44
N ILE A 268 12.73 -21.54 2.61
CA ILE A 268 11.86 -21.09 1.51
C ILE A 268 12.33 -19.74 0.95
N THR A 269 12.86 -18.86 1.81
CA THR A 269 13.43 -17.57 1.37
C THR A 269 14.69 -17.78 0.52
N ALA A 270 15.57 -18.71 0.91
CA ALA A 270 16.74 -19.06 0.11
C ALA A 270 16.34 -19.71 -1.23
N ASP A 271 15.39 -20.65 -1.20
CA ASP A 271 14.85 -21.32 -2.39
C ASP A 271 14.20 -20.30 -3.34
N LYS A 272 13.53 -19.26 -2.81
CA LYS A 272 12.99 -18.15 -3.60
C LYS A 272 14.08 -17.39 -4.33
N GLU A 273 15.16 -17.03 -3.64
CA GLU A 273 16.29 -16.31 -4.25
C GLU A 273 16.95 -17.13 -5.35
N GLU A 274 17.15 -18.43 -5.09
CA GLU A 274 17.70 -19.36 -6.09
C GLU A 274 16.77 -19.51 -7.30
N ALA A 275 15.47 -19.68 -7.09
CA ALA A 275 14.48 -19.79 -8.15
C ALA A 275 14.41 -18.53 -9.02
N LEU A 276 14.43 -17.34 -8.40
CA LEU A 276 14.47 -16.08 -9.14
C LEU A 276 15.77 -15.91 -9.92
N LYS A 277 16.92 -16.30 -9.35
CA LYS A 277 18.20 -16.29 -10.06
C LYS A 277 18.20 -17.25 -11.24
N ASN A 278 17.65 -18.46 -11.08
CA ASN A 278 17.51 -19.43 -12.17
C ASN A 278 16.55 -18.90 -13.26
N PHE A 279 15.46 -18.25 -12.86
CA PHE A 279 14.55 -17.60 -13.80
C PHE A 279 15.27 -16.51 -14.59
N ASP A 280 15.98 -15.60 -13.90
CA ASP A 280 16.65 -14.46 -14.51
C ASP A 280 17.79 -14.89 -15.46
N ASN A 281 18.52 -15.96 -15.12
CA ASN A 281 19.66 -16.44 -15.93
C ASN A 281 19.28 -17.38 -17.09
N ASN A 282 18.27 -18.25 -16.89
CA ASN A 282 17.98 -19.32 -17.84
C ASN A 282 16.58 -19.15 -18.46
N ALA A 283 15.53 -19.15 -17.63
CA ALA A 283 14.17 -19.18 -18.14
C ALA A 283 13.79 -17.90 -18.90
N SER A 284 14.29 -16.74 -18.49
CA SER A 284 14.03 -15.44 -19.14
C SER A 284 14.45 -15.47 -20.62
N ALA A 285 15.64 -16.01 -20.90
CA ALA A 285 16.20 -16.12 -22.24
C ALA A 285 15.44 -17.15 -23.09
N GLU A 286 15.05 -18.28 -22.49
CA GLU A 286 14.25 -19.30 -23.18
C GLU A 286 12.86 -18.75 -23.57
N ILE A 287 12.20 -18.03 -22.66
CA ILE A 287 10.91 -17.39 -22.91
C ILE A 287 11.02 -16.32 -24.00
N ALA A 288 12.07 -15.48 -23.94
CA ALA A 288 12.32 -14.49 -24.97
C ALA A 288 12.52 -15.16 -26.34
N SER A 289 13.36 -16.19 -26.41
CA SER A 289 13.61 -16.95 -27.63
C SER A 289 12.35 -17.63 -28.17
N GLU A 290 11.50 -18.20 -27.32
CA GLU A 290 10.23 -18.81 -27.73
C GLU A 290 9.30 -17.78 -28.40
N ILE A 291 9.18 -16.58 -27.81
CA ILE A 291 8.36 -15.50 -28.35
C ILE A 291 8.97 -14.97 -29.65
N GLU A 292 10.30 -14.74 -29.69
CA GLU A 292 11.01 -14.30 -30.89
C GLU A 292 10.84 -15.29 -32.03
N ASN A 293 11.05 -16.58 -31.81
CA ASN A 293 10.91 -17.62 -32.83
C ASN A 293 9.49 -17.69 -33.42
N ARG A 294 8.47 -17.35 -32.63
CA ARG A 294 7.09 -17.29 -33.10
C ARG A 294 6.79 -16.07 -33.97
N GLU A 295 7.32 -14.90 -33.60
CA GLU A 295 6.99 -13.62 -34.25
C GLU A 295 7.95 -13.24 -35.39
N MET A 296 9.21 -13.71 -35.34
CA MET A 296 10.23 -13.35 -36.32
C MET A 296 9.91 -13.75 -37.77
N PRO A 297 9.30 -14.90 -38.08
CA PRO A 297 8.92 -15.22 -39.45
C PRO A 297 8.00 -14.15 -40.08
N ARG A 298 7.08 -13.60 -39.30
CA ARG A 298 6.17 -12.53 -39.74
C ARG A 298 6.90 -11.20 -39.92
N ILE A 299 7.80 -10.86 -38.99
CA ILE A 299 8.61 -9.64 -39.08
C ILE A 299 9.57 -9.70 -40.27
N ASN A 300 10.21 -10.85 -40.51
CA ASN A 300 11.08 -11.07 -41.65
C ASN A 300 10.32 -10.94 -42.97
N GLY A 301 9.08 -11.45 -43.06
CA GLY A 301 8.24 -11.25 -44.24
C GLY A 301 7.97 -9.76 -44.53
N ILE A 302 7.61 -8.97 -43.51
CA ILE A 302 7.41 -7.52 -43.66
C ILE A 302 8.72 -6.81 -44.05
N GLU A 303 9.86 -7.27 -43.52
CA GLU A 303 11.18 -6.74 -43.87
C GLU A 303 11.57 -7.07 -45.31
N GLU A 304 11.26 -8.27 -45.80
CA GLU A 304 11.43 -8.64 -47.21
C GLU A 304 10.56 -7.78 -48.12
N ASP A 305 9.28 -7.60 -47.79
CA ASP A 305 8.34 -6.75 -48.54
C ASP A 305 8.83 -5.28 -48.55
N TYR A 306 9.30 -4.78 -47.42
CA TYR A 306 9.87 -3.43 -47.30
C TYR A 306 11.11 -3.29 -48.19
N ASN A 307 12.05 -4.23 -48.13
CA ASN A 307 13.26 -4.20 -48.94
C ASN A 307 12.95 -4.30 -50.45
N ALA A 308 11.92 -5.05 -50.83
CA ALA A 308 11.44 -5.11 -52.21
C ALA A 308 10.86 -3.77 -52.66
N ALA A 309 10.03 -3.13 -51.82
CA ALA A 309 9.46 -1.81 -52.10
C ALA A 309 10.55 -0.73 -52.24
N VAL A 310 11.57 -0.72 -51.36
CA VAL A 310 12.71 0.20 -51.44
C VAL A 310 13.45 0.05 -52.76
N LYS A 311 13.73 -1.19 -53.20
CA LYS A 311 14.41 -1.45 -54.48
C LYS A 311 13.57 -0.97 -55.66
N LEU A 312 12.29 -1.32 -55.68
CA LEU A 312 11.38 -0.94 -56.76
C LEU A 312 11.21 0.59 -56.84
N HIS A 313 11.08 1.26 -55.70
CA HIS A 313 11.01 2.71 -55.63
C HIS A 313 12.29 3.34 -56.18
N ALA A 314 13.47 2.86 -55.80
CA ALA A 314 14.75 3.36 -56.32
C ALA A 314 14.89 3.17 -57.85
N GLU A 315 14.44 2.03 -58.39
CA GLU A 315 14.43 1.78 -59.84
C GLU A 315 13.48 2.72 -60.58
N LEU A 316 12.26 2.93 -60.07
CA LEU A 316 11.29 3.86 -60.65
C LEU A 316 11.76 5.30 -60.55
N ASP A 317 12.37 5.71 -59.44
CA ASP A 317 12.94 7.06 -59.27
C ASP A 317 14.09 7.32 -60.24
N GLU A 318 14.92 6.32 -60.51
CA GLU A 318 15.95 6.42 -61.54
C GLU A 318 15.34 6.55 -62.95
N GLN A 319 14.32 5.76 -63.27
CA GLN A 319 13.60 5.88 -64.54
C GLN A 319 12.95 7.25 -64.72
N VAL A 320 12.27 7.75 -63.68
CA VAL A 320 11.68 9.10 -63.66
C VAL A 320 12.76 10.15 -63.91
N ARG A 321 13.93 10.02 -63.26
CA ARG A 321 15.04 10.95 -63.45
C ARG A 321 15.59 10.91 -64.87
N GLN A 322 15.83 9.72 -65.43
CA GLN A 322 16.38 9.56 -66.78
C GLN A 322 15.41 10.05 -67.85
N LEU A 323 14.14 9.64 -67.78
CA LEU A 323 13.09 10.09 -68.71
C LEU A 323 12.86 11.59 -68.57
N GLY A 324 12.82 12.13 -67.35
CA GLY A 324 12.68 13.57 -67.10
C GLY A 324 13.83 14.38 -67.70
N LEU A 325 15.09 13.96 -67.50
CA LEU A 325 16.26 14.61 -68.09
C LEU A 325 16.24 14.55 -69.61
N LYS A 326 15.85 13.41 -70.18
CA LYS A 326 15.76 13.22 -71.63
C LYS A 326 14.65 14.08 -72.24
N ILE A 327 13.46 14.09 -71.65
CA ILE A 327 12.35 14.97 -72.05
C ILE A 327 12.79 16.43 -71.98
N SER A 328 13.49 16.82 -70.92
CA SER A 328 13.94 18.21 -70.77
C SER A 328 14.99 18.62 -71.82
N THR A 329 15.97 17.74 -72.08
CA THR A 329 17.09 18.02 -72.99
C THR A 329 16.69 17.96 -74.46
N ASP A 330 15.96 16.92 -74.85
CA ASP A 330 15.72 16.60 -76.27
C ASP A 330 14.41 17.21 -76.80
N TYR A 331 13.50 17.64 -75.91
CA TYR A 331 12.16 18.09 -76.29
C TYR A 331 11.76 19.43 -75.66
N GLU A 332 11.81 19.56 -74.33
CA GLU A 332 11.41 20.80 -73.63
C GLU A 332 12.27 22.00 -74.06
N ALA A 333 13.57 21.79 -74.29
CA ALA A 333 14.49 22.82 -74.77
C ALA A 333 14.13 23.39 -76.15
N TYR A 334 13.41 22.62 -76.98
CA TYR A 334 13.05 23.01 -78.35
C TYR A 334 11.59 23.41 -78.50
N LEU A 335 10.67 22.66 -77.90
CA LEU A 335 9.22 22.87 -77.99
C LEU A 335 8.70 23.80 -76.88
N GLY A 336 9.43 23.93 -75.77
CA GLY A 336 8.96 24.62 -74.58
C GLY A 336 8.10 23.71 -73.70
N LYS A 337 8.14 23.95 -72.38
CA LYS A 337 7.43 23.17 -71.34
C LYS A 337 5.93 23.07 -71.55
N GLU A 338 5.35 24.03 -72.23
CA GLU A 338 3.92 24.05 -72.51
C GLU A 338 3.48 22.97 -73.51
N PHE A 339 4.39 22.37 -74.29
CA PHE A 339 4.10 21.31 -75.27
C PHE A 339 4.66 19.94 -74.84
N THR A 340 5.01 19.75 -73.57
CA THR A 340 5.47 18.47 -73.00
C THR A 340 4.36 17.70 -72.28
N ASP A 341 3.09 18.07 -72.49
CA ASP A 341 1.92 17.40 -71.92
C ASP A 341 1.26 16.49 -72.96
N THR A 342 0.84 15.29 -72.55
CA THR A 342 0.29 14.27 -73.47
C THR A 342 -0.92 14.78 -74.25
N VAL A 343 -1.78 15.61 -73.65
CA VAL A 343 -2.98 16.14 -74.31
C VAL A 343 -2.61 17.06 -75.46
N LYS A 344 -1.62 17.94 -75.23
CA LYS A 344 -1.16 18.89 -76.26
C LYS A 344 -0.33 18.23 -77.34
N ILE A 345 0.46 17.20 -76.99
CA ILE A 345 1.18 16.41 -77.99
C ILE A 345 0.19 15.67 -78.90
N ASP A 346 -0.90 15.14 -78.34
CA ASP A 346 -1.97 14.50 -79.12
C ASP A 346 -2.66 15.48 -80.09
N GLU A 347 -2.86 16.74 -79.67
CA GLU A 347 -3.40 17.79 -80.54
C GLU A 347 -2.45 18.16 -81.69
N LEU A 348 -1.14 18.21 -81.44
CA LEU A 348 -0.13 18.42 -82.49
C LEU A 348 -0.05 17.23 -83.46
N ILE A 349 -0.14 15.99 -82.94
CA ILE A 349 -0.23 14.77 -83.75
C ILE A 349 -1.44 14.84 -84.68
N ALA A 350 -2.62 15.24 -84.17
CA ALA A 350 -3.83 15.37 -84.98
C ALA A 350 -3.70 16.43 -86.09
N ILE A 351 -3.03 17.57 -85.83
CA ILE A 351 -2.77 18.59 -86.86
C ILE A 351 -1.92 18.01 -88.00
N MET A 352 -0.86 17.28 -87.67
CA MET A 352 0.00 16.63 -88.66
C MET A 352 -0.71 15.49 -89.41
N GLU A 353 -1.54 14.69 -88.74
CA GLU A 353 -2.33 13.62 -89.35
C GLU A 353 -3.39 14.14 -90.35
N THR A 354 -3.92 15.35 -90.13
CA THR A 354 -4.82 16.01 -91.09
C THR A 354 -4.09 16.61 -92.31
N GLY A 355 -2.77 16.46 -92.41
CA GLY A 355 -1.95 16.94 -93.52
C GLY A 355 -1.72 18.45 -93.54
N LYS A 356 -2.02 19.15 -92.45
CA LYS A 356 -1.86 20.62 -92.34
C LYS A 356 -0.44 21.08 -92.03
N ALA A 357 0.42 20.16 -91.59
CA ALA A 357 1.81 20.41 -91.23
C ALA A 357 2.65 19.17 -91.58
N SER A 358 3.83 19.39 -92.13
CA SER A 358 4.78 18.32 -92.50
C SER A 358 5.89 18.15 -91.46
N THR A 359 6.12 19.16 -90.61
CA THR A 359 7.10 19.16 -89.53
C THR A 359 6.48 19.60 -88.21
N VAL A 360 7.09 19.23 -87.07
CA VAL A 360 6.59 19.62 -85.74
C VAL A 360 6.54 21.14 -85.57
N SER A 361 7.49 21.90 -86.11
CA SER A 361 7.45 23.37 -86.05
C SER A 361 6.25 23.99 -86.79
N GLU A 362 5.86 23.42 -87.93
CA GLU A 362 4.65 23.84 -88.65
C GLU A 362 3.39 23.51 -87.85
N ALA A 363 3.36 22.35 -87.19
CA ALA A 363 2.24 21.94 -86.35
C ALA A 363 2.05 22.87 -85.15
N VAL A 364 3.14 23.29 -84.49
CA VAL A 364 3.11 24.28 -83.39
C VAL A 364 2.64 25.64 -83.89
N ASN A 365 3.09 26.08 -85.07
CA ASN A 365 2.63 27.33 -85.67
C ASN A 365 1.14 27.30 -86.03
N GLU A 366 0.62 26.18 -86.56
CA GLU A 366 -0.81 26.00 -86.81
C GLU A 366 -1.63 25.91 -85.52
N TYR A 367 -1.08 25.29 -84.48
CA TYR A 367 -1.70 25.25 -83.15
C TYR A 367 -1.83 26.65 -82.54
N ASN A 368 -0.81 27.50 -82.67
CA ASN A 368 -0.81 28.87 -82.15
C ASN A 368 -1.64 29.88 -82.98
N LYS A 369 -2.12 29.49 -84.17
CA LYS A 369 -3.03 30.28 -85.02
C LYS A 369 -4.51 30.02 -84.69
N LYS A 370 -4.80 28.91 -84.02
CA LYS A 370 -6.09 28.64 -83.38
C LYS A 370 -6.24 29.50 -82.13
#